data_AF-A0A9P4QQ79-F1
#
_entry.id   AF-A0A9P4QQ79-F1
#
_cell.length_a   1.000
_cell.length_b   1.000
_cell.length_c   1.000
_cell.angle_alpha   90.00
_cell.angle_beta   90.00
_cell.angle_gamma   90.00
#
_symmetry.space_group_name_H-M   'P 1'
#
loop_
_entity.id
_entity.type
_entity.pdbx_description
1 polymer ?
#
loop_
_entity_poly.entity_id
_entity_poly.type
_entity_poly.pdbx_seq_one_letter_code
_entity_poly.pdbx_strand_id
1 'polypeptide(L)'
;MALYSPLTSETNEIRLLVLLPDEFDAQVRCELYHDELAPGLAFTALSYTWRDAKIRKAITVNEVSLDVTTNLHDALQHMRDSDESRTLWIDAVCINQEDEKERGAQILRMRDIFSLATGVEIWLGKEEDEFDAKAMLLVQKLSKMVSGTERALLRAVNRLFEQPWWTRVWVIQEALLAWQDRAVVRRGELCADWLDF
;
A
#
# COMPACT_ATOMS: atom_id res chain seq x y z
N MET A 1 11.16 24.53 -4.15
CA MET A 1 11.74 23.57 -5.11
C MET A 1 10.61 22.67 -5.59
N ALA A 2 10.63 22.22 -6.86
CA ALA A 2 9.62 21.28 -7.33
C ALA A 2 9.90 19.91 -6.70
N LEU A 3 8.88 19.28 -6.13
CA LEU A 3 9.00 17.93 -5.54
C LEU A 3 9.29 16.88 -6.62
N TYR A 4 8.71 17.04 -7.80
CA TYR A 4 8.82 16.09 -8.91
C TYR A 4 9.80 16.56 -9.99
N SER A 5 10.76 15.70 -10.32
CA SER A 5 11.45 15.71 -11.62
C SER A 5 10.68 14.83 -12.62
N PRO A 6 10.56 15.23 -13.91
CA PRO A 6 9.88 14.41 -14.91
C PRO A 6 10.51 13.02 -15.03
N LEU A 7 9.68 11.98 -15.14
CA LEU A 7 10.16 10.66 -15.57
C LEU A 7 10.43 10.69 -17.06
N THR A 8 11.58 10.19 -17.48
CA THR A 8 11.95 10.13 -18.89
C THR A 8 11.33 8.91 -19.56
N SER A 9 10.73 9.11 -20.72
CA SER A 9 10.09 8.02 -21.49
C SER A 9 11.09 7.07 -22.17
N GLU A 10 12.37 7.42 -22.18
CA GLU A 10 13.45 6.65 -22.81
C GLU A 10 13.94 5.49 -21.94
N THR A 11 13.74 5.59 -20.62
CA THR A 11 14.11 4.56 -19.64
C THR A 11 12.86 4.01 -18.96
N ASN A 12 12.89 2.76 -18.48
CA ASN A 12 11.78 2.16 -17.72
C ASN A 12 11.71 2.74 -16.29
N GLU A 13 11.78 4.06 -16.16
CA GLU A 13 12.03 4.79 -14.91
C GLU A 13 10.81 4.76 -13.99
N ILE A 14 11.04 4.63 -12.69
CA ILE A 14 10.02 4.65 -11.64
C ILE A 14 10.48 5.58 -10.52
N ARG A 15 9.52 6.16 -9.81
CA ARG A 15 9.77 6.87 -8.56
C ARG A 15 9.51 5.96 -7.37
N LEU A 16 10.42 5.98 -6.41
CA LEU A 16 10.30 5.23 -5.16
C LEU A 16 10.41 6.19 -3.98
N LEU A 17 9.64 5.89 -2.94
CA LEU A 17 9.60 6.63 -1.70
C LEU A 17 10.39 5.87 -0.63
N VAL A 18 11.44 6.46 -0.08
CA VAL A 18 12.08 5.97 1.14
C VAL A 18 11.35 6.58 2.33
N LEU A 19 10.65 5.77 3.10
CA LEU A 19 10.12 6.13 4.40
C LEU A 19 11.25 6.05 5.43
N LEU A 20 11.59 7.18 6.06
CA LEU A 20 12.69 7.27 7.01
C LEU A 20 12.28 6.76 8.40
N PRO A 21 13.22 6.14 9.14
CA PRO A 21 12.96 5.66 10.50
C PRO A 21 12.82 6.82 11.47
N ASP A 22 11.92 6.64 12.44
CA ASP A 22 11.70 7.59 13.53
C ASP A 22 10.77 6.96 14.58
N GLU A 23 10.57 7.64 15.72
CA GLU A 23 9.58 7.23 16.70
C GLU A 23 8.15 7.23 16.10
N PHE A 24 7.26 6.36 16.60
CA PHE A 24 5.92 6.19 16.04
C PHE A 24 5.13 7.50 15.91
N ASP A 25 5.19 8.38 16.91
CA ASP A 25 4.47 9.67 16.93
C ASP A 25 5.22 10.83 16.26
N ALA A 26 6.47 10.62 15.82
CA ALA A 26 7.25 11.65 15.14
C ALA A 26 6.63 11.98 13.76
N GLN A 27 6.93 13.17 13.24
CA GLN A 27 6.49 13.57 11.90
C GLN A 27 6.98 12.57 10.83
N VAL A 28 6.11 12.19 9.90
CA VAL A 28 6.48 11.30 8.79
C VAL A 28 7.39 12.03 7.82
N ARG A 29 8.61 11.52 7.64
CA ARG A 29 9.63 12.05 6.74
C ARG A 29 10.01 10.98 5.72
N CYS A 30 10.16 11.42 4.48
CA CYS A 30 10.47 10.56 3.36
C CYS A 30 11.46 11.22 2.39
N GLU A 31 12.11 10.39 1.59
CA GLU A 31 12.89 10.80 0.43
C GLU A 31 12.26 10.21 -0.84
N LEU A 32 12.21 10.98 -1.91
CA LEU A 32 11.70 10.53 -3.20
C LEU A 32 12.84 10.52 -4.20
N TYR A 33 13.08 9.38 -4.84
CA TYR A 33 14.15 9.21 -5.81
C TYR A 33 13.66 8.44 -7.05
N HIS A 34 14.45 8.51 -8.11
CA HIS A 34 14.20 7.82 -9.37
C HIS A 34 15.07 6.57 -9.47
N ASP A 35 14.54 5.50 -10.04
CA ASP A 35 15.28 4.27 -10.36
C ASP A 35 14.74 3.63 -11.64
N GLU A 36 15.43 2.63 -12.18
CA GLU A 36 14.95 1.81 -13.30
C GLU A 36 14.10 0.65 -12.77
N LEU A 37 12.85 0.55 -13.24
CA LEU A 37 12.00 -0.60 -12.97
C LEU A 37 12.57 -1.83 -13.69
N ALA A 38 13.33 -2.65 -12.96
CA ALA A 38 13.93 -3.86 -13.48
C ALA A 38 13.78 -5.04 -12.50
N PRO A 39 13.84 -6.29 -12.97
CA PRO A 39 13.89 -7.46 -12.09
C PRO A 39 15.03 -7.35 -11.07
N GLY A 40 14.70 -7.51 -9.79
CA GLY A 40 15.66 -7.42 -8.68
C GLY A 40 15.70 -6.06 -7.99
N LEU A 41 14.99 -5.04 -8.49
CA LEU A 41 14.79 -3.79 -7.76
C LEU A 41 14.00 -4.07 -6.47
N ALA A 42 14.56 -3.68 -5.32
CA ALA A 42 13.97 -3.97 -4.01
C ALA A 42 13.05 -2.84 -3.56
N PHE A 43 11.74 -3.10 -3.56
CA PHE A 43 10.74 -2.17 -3.05
C PHE A 43 9.44 -2.91 -2.69
N THR A 44 8.62 -2.31 -1.84
CA THR A 44 7.29 -2.82 -1.49
C THR A 44 6.22 -1.92 -2.12
N ALA A 45 5.24 -2.49 -2.80
CA ALA A 45 4.10 -1.72 -3.30
C ALA A 45 3.03 -1.58 -2.20
N LEU A 46 2.53 -0.37 -1.99
CA LEU A 46 1.44 -0.10 -1.05
C LEU A 46 0.10 -0.07 -1.78
N SER A 47 -0.81 -0.94 -1.36
CA SER A 47 -2.21 -0.91 -1.75
C SER A 47 -3.06 -0.45 -0.58
N TYR A 48 -3.90 0.57 -0.78
CA TYR A 48 -4.72 1.15 0.30
C TYR A 48 -5.94 1.86 -0.28
N THR A 49 -6.95 2.11 0.56
CA THR A 49 -8.10 2.90 0.12
C THR A 49 -7.91 4.39 0.28
N TRP A 50 -8.40 5.12 -0.72
CA TRP A 50 -8.49 6.58 -0.71
C TRP A 50 -9.73 7.04 0.08
N ARG A 51 -9.97 6.48 1.29
CA ARG A 51 -11.07 6.89 2.18
C ARG A 51 -10.92 8.38 2.56
N ASP A 52 -12.06 9.08 2.62
CA ASP A 52 -12.24 10.47 3.04
C ASP A 52 -11.11 11.45 2.64
N ALA A 53 -10.98 11.68 1.34
CA ALA A 53 -9.99 12.58 0.72
C ALA A 53 -10.05 14.06 1.18
N LYS A 54 -10.98 14.43 2.05
CA LYS A 54 -11.19 15.80 2.54
C LYS A 54 -10.24 16.17 3.68
N ILE A 55 -9.83 15.22 4.51
CA ILE A 55 -8.92 15.49 5.64
C ILE A 55 -7.53 15.00 5.26
N ARG A 56 -6.61 15.95 5.14
CA ARG A 56 -5.22 15.72 4.79
C ARG A 56 -4.30 15.97 5.97
N LYS A 57 -3.19 15.25 5.99
CA LYS A 57 -2.07 15.44 6.92
C LYS A 57 -0.82 15.67 6.10
N ALA A 58 0.05 16.56 6.58
CA ALA A 58 1.32 16.83 5.95
C ALA A 58 2.32 15.72 6.27
N ILE A 59 3.08 15.30 5.26
CA ILE A 59 4.33 14.56 5.39
C ILE A 59 5.45 15.41 4.78
N THR A 60 6.70 15.17 5.18
CA THR A 60 7.85 15.83 4.55
C THR A 60 8.48 14.88 3.53
N VAL A 61 8.60 15.31 2.28
CA VAL A 61 9.26 14.55 1.20
C VAL A 61 10.34 15.42 0.57
N ASN A 62 11.60 15.00 0.61
CA ASN A 62 12.75 15.79 0.11
C ASN A 62 12.74 17.24 0.65
N GLU A 63 12.53 17.42 1.95
CA GLU A 63 12.39 18.73 2.63
C GLU A 63 11.19 19.59 2.18
N VAL A 64 10.28 19.05 1.38
CA VAL A 64 9.06 19.72 0.93
C VAL A 64 7.84 19.12 1.63
N SER A 65 6.94 19.96 2.12
CA SER A 65 5.67 19.50 2.71
C SER A 65 4.72 19.00 1.61
N LEU A 66 4.23 17.78 1.74
CA LEU A 66 3.23 17.16 0.86
C LEU A 66 2.00 16.76 1.69
N ASP A 67 0.83 17.21 1.26
CA ASP A 67 -0.43 16.85 1.91
C ASP A 67 -0.96 15.52 1.35
N VAL A 68 -1.02 14.50 2.20
CA VAL A 68 -1.58 13.18 1.88
C VAL A 68 -2.90 12.96 2.63
N THR A 69 -3.70 11.99 2.19
CA THR A 69 -4.91 11.62 2.93
C THR A 69 -4.55 11.12 4.32
N THR A 70 -5.47 11.29 5.28
CA THR A 70 -5.26 10.76 6.64
C THR A 70 -5.01 9.25 6.63
N ASN A 71 -5.68 8.50 5.74
CA ASN A 71 -5.46 7.06 5.63
C ASN A 71 -4.05 6.72 5.15
N LEU A 72 -3.51 7.44 4.18
CA LEU A 72 -2.13 7.22 3.72
C LEU A 72 -1.11 7.63 4.79
N HIS A 73 -1.32 8.75 5.46
CA HIS A 73 -0.47 9.16 6.57
C HIS A 73 -0.44 8.09 7.66
N ASP A 74 -1.60 7.57 8.03
CA ASP A 74 -1.72 6.54 9.06
C ASP A 74 -1.05 5.23 8.61
N ALA A 75 -1.19 4.84 7.34
CA ALA A 75 -0.45 3.70 6.77
C ALA A 75 1.06 3.88 6.91
N LEU A 76 1.60 5.03 6.46
CA LEU A 76 3.03 5.35 6.54
C LEU A 76 3.51 5.34 8.00
N GLN A 77 2.73 5.88 8.93
CA GLN A 77 3.07 5.89 10.36
C GLN A 77 3.20 4.47 10.94
N HIS A 78 2.29 3.55 10.57
CA HIS A 78 2.31 2.16 11.07
C HIS A 78 3.32 1.26 10.35
N MET A 79 3.69 1.63 9.12
CA MET A 79 4.72 0.91 8.37
C MET A 79 6.12 1.36 8.74
N ARG A 80 6.28 2.56 9.31
CA ARG A 80 7.59 3.10 9.72
C ARG A 80 8.20 2.24 10.82
N ASP A 81 9.49 1.95 10.66
CA ASP A 81 10.31 1.30 11.67
C ASP A 81 11.05 2.36 12.50
N SER A 82 11.45 2.02 13.73
CA SER A 82 12.21 2.96 14.58
C SER A 82 13.66 3.13 14.13
N ASP A 83 14.22 2.13 13.44
CA ASP A 83 15.65 2.05 13.17
C ASP A 83 15.97 1.86 11.68
N GLU A 84 15.05 1.29 10.90
CA GLU A 84 15.27 0.99 9.48
C GLU A 84 14.38 1.78 8.50
N SER A 85 14.99 2.30 7.42
CA SER A 85 14.24 2.89 6.31
C SER A 85 13.52 1.82 5.49
N ARG A 86 12.38 2.20 4.89
CA ARG A 86 11.63 1.31 3.97
C ARG A 86 11.46 1.93 2.60
N THR A 87 11.72 1.16 1.55
CA THR A 87 11.48 1.59 0.17
C THR A 87 10.11 1.14 -0.30
N LEU A 88 9.25 2.11 -0.62
CA LEU A 88 7.85 1.92 -0.98
C LEU A 88 7.57 2.48 -2.38
N TRP A 89 6.66 1.85 -3.09
CA TRP A 89 5.96 2.46 -4.20
C TRP A 89 4.52 2.74 -3.79
N ILE A 90 4.10 4.00 -3.92
CA ILE A 90 2.77 4.48 -3.51
C ILE A 90 2.25 5.38 -4.62
N ASP A 91 1.18 5.01 -5.29
CA ASP A 91 0.63 5.73 -6.45
C ASP A 91 0.40 7.23 -6.18
N ALA A 92 -0.14 7.59 -5.02
CA ALA A 92 -0.42 8.98 -4.66
C ALA A 92 0.82 9.86 -4.45
N VAL A 93 2.01 9.28 -4.29
CA VAL A 93 3.27 10.01 -4.00
C VAL A 93 4.33 9.77 -5.08
N CYS A 94 4.41 8.57 -5.63
CA CYS A 94 5.40 8.20 -6.64
C CYS A 94 4.99 8.65 -8.04
N ILE A 95 3.71 8.93 -8.26
CA ILE A 95 3.19 9.48 -9.52
C ILE A 95 2.91 10.97 -9.30
N ASN A 96 3.39 11.82 -10.22
CA ASN A 96 3.01 13.22 -10.24
C ASN A 96 1.53 13.34 -10.65
N GLN A 97 0.65 13.47 -9.66
CA GLN A 97 -0.79 13.51 -9.86
C GLN A 97 -1.28 14.75 -10.64
N GLU A 98 -0.45 15.80 -10.72
CA GLU A 98 -0.73 17.03 -11.46
C GLU A 98 -0.36 16.93 -12.94
N ASP A 99 0.46 15.94 -13.34
CA ASP A 99 0.77 15.65 -14.73
C ASP A 99 -0.11 14.51 -15.25
N GLU A 100 -1.14 14.86 -16.02
CA GLU A 100 -2.08 13.89 -16.57
C GLU A 100 -1.43 12.88 -17.53
N LYS A 101 -0.38 13.29 -18.26
CA LYS A 101 0.33 12.40 -19.19
C LYS A 101 1.14 11.38 -18.40
N GLU A 102 1.87 11.84 -17.39
CA GLU A 102 2.62 10.96 -16.51
C GLU A 102 1.68 10.00 -15.77
N ARG A 103 0.60 10.52 -15.18
CA ARG A 103 -0.39 9.71 -14.48
C ARG A 103 -0.98 8.62 -15.38
N GLY A 104 -1.37 8.98 -16.61
CA GLY A 104 -1.86 8.01 -17.59
C GLY A 104 -0.82 6.93 -17.92
N ALA A 105 0.44 7.32 -18.14
CA ALA A 105 1.52 6.38 -18.44
C ALA A 105 1.83 5.45 -17.26
N GLN A 106 1.83 5.94 -16.03
CA GLN A 106 2.10 5.15 -14.83
C GLN A 106 0.96 4.18 -14.51
N ILE A 107 -0.30 4.58 -14.72
CA ILE A 107 -1.47 3.69 -14.58
C ILE A 107 -1.34 2.47 -15.51
N LEU A 108 -0.88 2.67 -16.75
CA LEU A 108 -0.65 1.57 -17.69
C LEU A 108 0.48 0.63 -17.26
N ARG A 109 1.39 1.10 -16.39
CA ARG A 109 2.55 0.35 -15.87
C ARG A 109 2.30 -0.30 -14.52
N MET A 110 1.16 -0.03 -13.85
CA MET A 110 0.88 -0.58 -12.52
C MET A 110 1.06 -2.09 -12.45
N ARG A 111 0.54 -2.84 -13.44
CA ARG A 111 0.71 -4.29 -13.48
C ARG A 111 2.18 -4.71 -13.35
N ASP A 112 3.06 -4.07 -14.10
CA ASP A 112 4.47 -4.43 -14.13
C ASP A 112 5.17 -3.99 -12.83
N ILE A 113 4.82 -2.81 -12.30
CA ILE A 113 5.32 -2.30 -11.01
C ILE A 113 4.99 -3.28 -9.87
N PHE A 114 3.72 -3.66 -9.72
CA PHE A 114 3.30 -4.60 -8.67
C PHE A 114 3.93 -5.98 -8.86
N SER A 115 4.09 -6.44 -10.11
CA SER A 115 4.71 -7.75 -10.38
C SER A 115 6.21 -7.81 -10.03
N LEU A 116 6.90 -6.67 -10.08
CA LEU A 116 8.33 -6.56 -9.80
C LEU A 116 8.63 -6.14 -8.36
N ALA A 117 7.61 -5.74 -7.60
CA ALA A 117 7.76 -5.44 -6.18
C ALA A 117 8.21 -6.70 -5.41
N THR A 118 9.03 -6.49 -4.39
CA THR A 118 9.46 -7.55 -3.47
C THR A 118 8.30 -8.11 -2.67
N GLY A 119 7.31 -7.26 -2.37
CA GLY A 119 6.05 -7.62 -1.73
C GLY A 119 5.00 -6.54 -1.91
N VAL A 120 3.77 -6.86 -1.52
CA VAL A 120 2.65 -5.92 -1.53
C VAL A 120 2.09 -5.81 -0.12
N GLU A 121 2.03 -4.60 0.42
CA GLU A 121 1.36 -4.33 1.69
C GLU A 121 -0.03 -3.75 1.42
N ILE A 122 -1.06 -4.44 1.91
CA ILE A 122 -2.46 -4.02 1.79
C ILE A 122 -2.89 -3.37 3.11
N TRP A 123 -3.10 -2.06 3.09
CA TRP A 123 -3.54 -1.29 4.25
C TRP A 123 -5.06 -1.10 4.27
N LEU A 124 -5.71 -1.71 5.26
CA LEU A 124 -7.16 -1.66 5.44
C LEU A 124 -7.65 -0.48 6.29
N GLY A 125 -6.73 0.24 6.95
CA GLY A 125 -7.04 1.32 7.89
C GLY A 125 -6.61 1.01 9.32
N LYS A 126 -6.82 1.97 10.22
CA LYS A 126 -6.69 1.77 11.67
C LYS A 126 -7.79 0.81 12.17
N GLU A 127 -7.54 0.17 13.30
CA GLU A 127 -8.59 -0.52 14.04
C GLU A 127 -9.61 0.53 14.52
N GLU A 128 -10.87 0.40 14.10
CA GLU A 128 -11.94 1.32 14.53
C GLU A 128 -12.67 0.74 15.76
N ASP A 129 -12.72 -0.59 15.89
CA ASP A 129 -13.31 -1.27 17.05
C ASP A 129 -12.69 -2.65 17.38
N GLU A 130 -13.10 -3.24 18.51
CA GLU A 130 -12.65 -4.56 18.97
C GLU A 130 -13.07 -5.71 18.02
N PHE A 131 -14.06 -5.49 17.15
CA PHE A 131 -14.55 -6.48 16.20
C PHE A 131 -13.58 -6.65 15.03
N ASP A 132 -12.97 -5.55 14.60
CA ASP A 132 -11.94 -5.51 13.58
C ASP A 132 -10.69 -6.33 13.94
N ALA A 133 -10.20 -6.16 15.17
CA ALA A 133 -9.07 -6.91 15.70
C ALA A 133 -9.41 -8.41 15.81
N LYS A 134 -10.62 -8.74 16.27
CA LYS A 134 -11.11 -10.12 16.34
C LYS A 134 -11.25 -10.76 14.96
N ALA A 135 -11.66 -10.01 13.94
CA ALA A 135 -11.77 -10.50 12.57
C ALA A 135 -10.38 -10.85 11.99
N MET A 136 -9.39 -9.97 12.14
CA MET A 136 -8.01 -10.24 11.71
C MET A 136 -7.42 -11.45 12.46
N LEU A 137 -7.62 -11.52 13.78
CA LEU A 137 -7.15 -12.66 14.58
C LEU A 137 -7.86 -13.96 14.19
N LEU A 138 -9.15 -13.90 13.83
CA LEU A 138 -9.91 -15.05 13.37
C LEU A 138 -9.38 -15.55 12.02
N VAL A 139 -9.11 -14.66 11.07
CA VAL A 139 -8.48 -15.02 9.79
C VAL A 139 -7.13 -15.71 10.03
N GLN A 140 -6.25 -15.10 10.84
CA GLN A 140 -4.94 -15.66 11.17
C GLN A 140 -5.02 -17.01 11.93
N LYS A 141 -6.06 -17.21 12.74
CA LYS A 141 -6.29 -18.48 13.45
C LYS A 141 -6.83 -19.56 12.50
N LEU A 142 -7.76 -19.19 11.62
CA LEU A 142 -8.36 -20.12 10.66
C LEU A 142 -7.33 -20.56 9.62
N SER A 143 -6.46 -19.67 9.15
CA SER A 143 -5.41 -20.05 8.20
C SER A 143 -4.43 -21.08 8.77
N LYS A 144 -4.13 -20.99 10.07
CA LYS A 144 -3.32 -21.97 10.80
C LYS A 144 -4.05 -23.29 11.10
N MET A 145 -5.39 -23.30 11.05
CA MET A 145 -6.21 -24.47 11.42
C MET A 145 -6.77 -25.23 10.20
N VAL A 146 -6.81 -24.62 9.02
CA VAL A 146 -7.49 -25.21 7.86
C VAL A 146 -6.49 -25.87 6.91
N SER A 147 -6.34 -27.19 7.05
CA SER A 147 -6.03 -28.06 5.92
C SER A 147 -7.34 -28.52 5.28
N GLY A 148 -7.64 -28.07 4.06
CA GLY A 148 -8.67 -28.67 3.20
C GLY A 148 -10.12 -28.25 3.45
N THR A 149 -10.63 -27.47 2.51
CA THR A 149 -12.04 -27.31 2.07
C THR A 149 -13.16 -27.20 3.12
N GLU A 150 -13.52 -25.98 3.53
CA GLU A 150 -14.91 -25.70 3.92
C GLU A 150 -15.42 -24.40 3.28
N ARG A 151 -15.99 -24.56 2.08
CA ARG A 151 -16.64 -23.51 1.25
C ARG A 151 -17.90 -22.88 1.88
N ALA A 152 -18.12 -23.05 3.18
CA ALA A 152 -19.16 -22.38 3.94
C ALA A 152 -18.65 -21.09 4.62
N LEU A 153 -17.38 -21.04 5.03
CA LEU A 153 -16.78 -19.88 5.70
C LEU A 153 -16.55 -18.69 4.76
N LEU A 154 -16.23 -18.96 3.50
CA LEU A 154 -16.06 -17.95 2.44
C LEU A 154 -17.29 -17.03 2.26
N ARG A 155 -18.50 -17.50 2.61
CA ARG A 155 -19.71 -16.67 2.55
C ARG A 155 -19.79 -15.61 3.65
N ALA A 156 -19.12 -15.81 4.78
CA ALA A 156 -19.03 -14.81 5.86
C ALA A 156 -17.94 -13.77 5.57
N VAL A 157 -16.81 -14.20 4.99
CA VAL A 157 -15.79 -13.31 4.42
C VAL A 157 -16.39 -12.42 3.32
N ASN A 158 -17.39 -12.92 2.59
CA ASN A 158 -18.13 -12.13 1.59
C ASN A 158 -18.87 -10.90 2.13
N ARG A 159 -19.16 -10.80 3.44
CA ARG A 159 -19.65 -9.55 4.06
C ARG A 159 -18.53 -8.54 4.35
N LEU A 160 -17.30 -9.00 4.53
CA LEU A 160 -16.12 -8.14 4.56
C LEU A 160 -15.92 -7.48 3.18
N PHE A 161 -16.28 -8.23 2.12
CA PHE A 161 -16.33 -7.81 0.72
C PHE A 161 -17.52 -6.86 0.36
N GLU A 162 -18.36 -6.45 1.31
CA GLU A 162 -19.48 -5.50 1.10
C GLU A 162 -19.18 -4.06 1.59
N GLN A 163 -18.01 -3.82 2.18
CA GLN A 163 -17.58 -2.49 2.62
C GLN A 163 -17.43 -1.51 1.44
N PRO A 164 -17.57 -0.18 1.62
CA PRO A 164 -17.42 0.82 0.56
C PRO A 164 -16.08 0.79 -0.20
N TRP A 165 -15.07 0.10 0.36
CA TRP A 165 -13.83 -0.32 -0.30
C TRP A 165 -14.10 -1.07 -1.62
N TRP A 166 -15.14 -1.90 -1.68
CA TRP A 166 -15.44 -2.86 -2.77
C TRP A 166 -16.22 -2.28 -3.95
N THR A 167 -16.59 -1.00 -3.94
CA THR A 167 -17.49 -0.41 -4.95
C THR A 167 -16.89 0.75 -5.74
N ARG A 168 -15.58 0.97 -5.69
CA ARG A 168 -14.94 2.05 -6.48
C ARG A 168 -13.74 1.54 -7.29
N VAL A 169 -14.02 1.31 -8.58
CA VAL A 169 -13.14 1.25 -9.76
C VAL A 169 -11.64 1.22 -9.44
N TRP A 170 -11.10 0.02 -9.19
CA TRP A 170 -9.85 -0.60 -9.73
C TRP A 170 -9.72 -2.08 -9.27
N VAL A 171 -10.86 -2.75 -9.05
CA VAL A 171 -11.03 -4.09 -8.43
C VAL A 171 -10.39 -5.26 -9.21
N ILE A 172 -9.74 -5.04 -10.36
CA ILE A 172 -9.35 -6.13 -11.28
C ILE A 172 -7.83 -6.36 -11.40
N GLN A 173 -6.96 -5.46 -10.95
CA GLN A 173 -5.50 -5.63 -11.14
C GLN A 173 -4.76 -6.31 -9.97
N GLU A 174 -5.20 -6.14 -8.72
CA GLU A 174 -4.46 -6.68 -7.54
C GLU A 174 -5.05 -7.96 -6.95
N ALA A 175 -6.37 -8.18 -7.03
CA ALA A 175 -7.00 -9.40 -6.51
C ALA A 175 -6.72 -10.66 -7.36
N LEU A 176 -6.26 -10.51 -8.61
CA LEU A 176 -6.08 -11.61 -9.57
C LEU A 176 -4.62 -11.92 -9.95
N LEU A 177 -3.64 -11.14 -9.48
CA LEU A 177 -2.22 -11.38 -9.75
C LEU A 177 -1.35 -11.61 -8.50
N ALA A 178 -1.93 -11.55 -7.30
CA ALA A 178 -1.36 -12.15 -6.09
C ALA A 178 -1.35 -13.69 -6.22
N TRP A 179 -0.42 -14.17 -7.05
CA TRP A 179 -0.11 -15.58 -7.27
C TRP A 179 1.30 -15.90 -6.80
N GLN A 180 1.70 -15.30 -5.67
CA GLN A 180 2.93 -15.65 -4.98
C GLN A 180 2.84 -15.23 -3.51
N ASP A 181 3.39 -16.08 -2.65
CA ASP A 181 3.47 -16.10 -1.19
C ASP A 181 4.06 -14.82 -0.52
N ARG A 182 3.73 -13.60 -0.99
CA ARG A 182 4.45 -12.34 -0.68
C ARG A 182 3.56 -11.12 -0.40
N ALA A 183 2.24 -11.30 -0.27
CA ALA A 183 1.33 -10.22 0.05
C ALA A 183 0.96 -10.25 1.54
N VAL A 184 1.00 -9.10 2.22
CA VAL A 184 0.68 -8.97 3.64
C VAL A 184 -0.46 -7.98 3.82
N VAL A 185 -1.52 -8.42 4.50
CA VAL A 185 -2.67 -7.58 4.85
C VAL A 185 -2.43 -6.96 6.23
N ARG A 186 -2.53 -5.64 6.33
CA ARG A 186 -2.38 -4.87 7.58
C ARG A 186 -3.66 -4.13 7.96
N ARG A 187 -3.93 -4.10 9.26
CA ARG A 187 -4.95 -3.27 9.88
C ARG A 187 -4.49 -2.83 11.27
N GLY A 188 -4.26 -1.53 11.46
CA GLY A 188 -3.63 -1.05 12.69
C GLY A 188 -2.26 -1.71 12.92
N GLU A 189 -2.07 -2.30 14.11
CA GLU A 189 -0.85 -3.04 14.47
C GLU A 189 -0.88 -4.51 14.00
N LEU A 190 -2.03 -4.99 13.53
CA LEU A 190 -2.21 -6.39 13.15
C LEU A 190 -1.79 -6.64 11.70
N CYS A 191 -1.16 -7.78 11.45
CA CYS A 191 -0.83 -8.27 10.12
C CYS A 191 -1.17 -9.76 9.94
N ALA A 192 -1.50 -10.15 8.71
CA ALA A 192 -1.72 -11.54 8.29
C ALA A 192 -1.25 -11.73 6.84
N ASP A 193 -0.87 -12.95 6.47
CA ASP A 193 -0.50 -13.27 5.07
C ASP A 193 -1.77 -13.21 4.20
N TRP A 194 -1.65 -12.79 2.94
CA TRP A 194 -2.78 -12.83 2.01
C TRP A 194 -3.34 -14.23 1.82
N LEU A 195 -2.50 -15.27 1.88
CA LEU A 195 -2.93 -16.67 1.80
C LEU A 195 -3.80 -17.10 2.98
N ASP A 196 -3.85 -16.30 4.05
CA ASP A 196 -4.72 -16.56 5.20
C ASP A 196 -6.20 -16.20 4.91
N PHE A 197 -6.49 -15.45 3.84
CA PHE A 197 -7.82 -14.95 3.44
C PHE A 197 -8.46 -15.75 2.30
#